data_AF-A0A453B464-F1
#
_entry.id   AF-A0A453B464-F1
#
_cell.length_a   1.000
_cell.length_b   1.000
_cell.length_c   1.000
_cell.angle_alpha   90.00
_cell.angle_beta   90.00
_cell.angle_gamma   90.00
#
_symmetry.space_group_name_H-M   'P 1'
#
loop_
_entity.id
_entity.type
_entity.pdbx_description
1 polymer ?
#
loop_
_entity_poly.entity_id
_entity_poly.type
_entity_poly.pdbx_seq_one_letter_code
_entity_poly.pdbx_strand_id
1 'polypeptide(L)'
;MLREPFEILLCPSIHNSVFSSAEKENLCLYGFPNEHWEVNLPAEEVPPELPEPALGINFARDGMQEKDWLSMVAVHSDAWLLSVAFYFGARFGFDKSDRKRLFGMINELPTIFDVVSGKSKTKAPTNNNHSNSKSKSNNKMPKPQLKEEDHEDEAPDAGEDGGGAAGGGGGGEEHGDTLCGACGDNYGQDEFWIGCDMCEKWFHGKCVKITPAKAEHIKQYKCPSCMGANGGGSG
;
A
#
# COMPACT_ATOMS: atom_id res chain seq x y z
N MET A 1 24.62 1.87 9.61
CA MET A 1 23.40 2.30 8.89
C MET A 1 22.21 1.42 9.23
N LEU A 2 22.33 0.10 9.39
CA LEU A 2 21.22 -0.74 9.84
C LEU A 2 21.72 -1.78 10.85
N ARG A 3 22.02 -1.37 12.09
CA ARG A 3 22.24 -2.34 13.17
C ARG A 3 21.29 -2.20 14.36
N GLU A 4 20.89 -1.00 14.76
CA GLU A 4 19.94 -0.85 15.89
C GLU A 4 18.79 0.15 15.60
N PRO A 5 17.84 -0.15 14.68
CA PRO A 5 16.59 0.62 14.56
C PRO A 5 15.61 0.38 15.74
N PHE A 6 16.02 -0.41 16.75
CA PHE A 6 15.11 -1.07 17.69
C PHE A 6 14.61 -0.18 18.85
N GLU A 7 15.30 0.91 19.19
CA GLU A 7 14.90 1.75 20.34
C GLU A 7 13.88 2.85 20.00
N ILE A 8 13.62 3.14 18.72
CA ILE A 8 12.78 4.28 18.29
C ILE A 8 11.39 4.21 18.94
N LEU A 9 10.62 3.15 18.67
CA LEU A 9 9.23 3.00 19.14
C LEU A 9 9.08 2.38 20.54
N LEU A 10 10.19 2.02 21.20
CA LEU A 10 10.20 1.45 22.55
C LEU A 10 10.72 2.45 23.60
N CYS A 11 11.23 3.61 23.18
CA CYS A 11 11.73 4.65 24.07
C CYS A 11 10.57 5.46 24.70
N PRO A 12 10.50 5.59 26.05
CA PRO A 12 9.48 6.39 26.74
C PRO A 12 9.41 7.87 26.32
N SER A 13 10.43 8.37 25.61
CA SER A 13 10.49 9.73 25.10
C SER A 13 9.48 10.02 23.97
N ILE A 14 9.08 9.03 23.16
CA ILE A 14 8.01 9.23 22.15
C ILE A 14 6.70 9.59 22.82
N HIS A 15 6.37 8.88 23.91
CA HIS A 15 5.15 9.15 24.66
C HIS A 15 5.11 10.62 25.12
N ASN A 16 6.23 11.14 25.63
CA ASN A 16 6.33 12.53 26.12
C ASN A 16 6.36 13.60 25.01
N SER A 17 7.04 13.38 23.87
CA SER A 17 7.06 14.37 22.78
C SER A 17 5.69 14.52 22.13
N VAL A 18 4.98 13.42 21.89
CA VAL A 18 3.61 13.43 21.37
C VAL A 18 2.62 13.95 22.43
N PHE A 19 2.91 13.83 23.73
CA PHE A 19 2.06 14.35 24.81
C PHE A 19 1.90 15.87 24.77
N SER A 20 2.97 16.61 24.45
CA SER A 20 3.01 18.07 24.60
C SER A 20 2.31 18.86 23.48
N SER A 21 1.95 18.22 22.37
CA SER A 21 1.39 18.88 21.17
C SER A 21 0.09 18.24 20.66
N ALA A 22 -0.51 17.36 21.46
CA ALA A 22 -1.65 16.52 21.05
C ALA A 22 -2.93 17.27 20.61
N GLU A 23 -3.07 18.57 20.84
CA GLU A 23 -4.35 19.29 20.72
C GLU A 23 -4.58 20.05 19.39
N LYS A 24 -3.57 20.32 18.54
CA LYS A 24 -3.76 21.28 17.42
C LYS A 24 -3.08 20.99 16.07
N GLU A 25 -1.98 20.26 16.04
CA GLU A 25 -1.13 20.19 14.85
C GLU A 25 -0.97 18.75 14.33
N ASN A 26 -0.78 18.60 13.02
CA ASN A 26 -0.60 17.31 12.39
C ASN A 26 0.88 16.92 12.44
N LEU A 27 1.23 15.97 13.31
CA LEU A 27 2.62 15.56 13.53
C LEU A 27 3.00 14.34 12.71
N CYS A 28 4.28 14.27 12.40
CA CYS A 28 4.99 13.23 11.65
C CYS A 28 6.08 12.61 12.54
N LEU A 29 6.43 11.35 12.32
CA LEU A 29 7.63 10.72 12.91
C LEU A 29 8.71 10.59 11.85
N TYR A 30 9.86 11.22 12.09
CA TYR A 30 11.05 11.19 11.24
C TYR A 30 12.14 10.32 11.87
N GLY A 31 12.86 9.57 11.03
CA GLY A 31 14.08 8.84 11.39
C GLY A 31 15.25 9.30 10.53
N PHE A 32 16.43 9.47 11.14
CA PHE A 32 17.61 10.06 10.50
C PHE A 32 18.76 9.03 10.35
N PRO A 33 19.66 9.18 9.36
CA PRO A 33 20.76 8.21 9.12
C PRO A 33 21.79 8.08 10.25
N ASN A 34 21.77 8.99 11.22
CA ASN A 34 22.59 8.97 12.44
C ASN A 34 21.90 8.24 13.61
N GLU A 35 20.85 7.45 13.33
CA GLU A 35 20.07 6.67 14.31
C GLU A 35 19.27 7.55 15.31
N HIS A 36 19.13 8.86 15.01
CA HIS A 36 18.22 9.78 15.70
C HIS A 36 16.80 9.71 15.13
N TRP A 37 15.80 10.11 15.91
CA TRP A 37 14.41 10.25 15.48
C TRP A 37 13.79 11.52 16.07
N GLU A 38 12.75 12.04 15.43
CA GLU A 38 12.07 13.27 15.86
C GLU A 38 10.57 13.20 15.55
N VAL A 39 9.74 13.77 16.41
CA VAL A 39 8.33 14.05 16.12
C VAL A 39 8.19 15.54 15.85
N ASN A 40 7.82 15.90 14.63
CA ASN A 40 7.74 17.30 14.18
C ASN A 40 6.62 17.46 13.13
N LEU A 41 6.38 18.70 12.68
CA LEU A 41 5.47 19.04 11.59
C LEU A 41 5.94 18.44 10.23
N PRO A 42 5.06 18.34 9.22
CA PRO A 42 5.44 18.06 7.83
C PRO A 42 6.42 19.11 7.30
N ALA A 43 7.07 18.83 6.17
CA ALA A 43 8.03 19.77 5.60
C ALA A 43 7.33 21.03 5.05
N GLU A 44 7.85 22.21 5.35
CA GLU A 44 7.32 23.48 4.81
C GLU A 44 7.68 23.71 3.33
N GLU A 45 8.71 23.02 2.83
CA GLU A 45 9.20 23.18 1.46
C GLU A 45 8.33 22.43 0.42
N VAL A 46 8.04 23.09 -0.70
CA VAL A 46 7.15 22.55 -1.75
C VAL A 46 7.86 22.57 -3.12
N PRO A 47 8.11 21.41 -3.76
CA PRO A 47 7.96 20.05 -3.21
C PRO A 47 9.06 19.74 -2.17
N PRO A 48 8.79 18.84 -1.20
CA PRO A 48 9.79 18.44 -0.21
C PRO A 48 10.93 17.64 -0.85
N GLU A 49 12.14 17.74 -0.30
CA GLU A 49 13.32 17.05 -0.84
C GLU A 49 13.24 15.51 -0.74
N LEU A 50 12.48 14.99 0.22
CA LEU A 50 12.33 13.56 0.50
C LEU A 50 10.83 13.20 0.53
N PRO A 51 10.47 11.91 0.30
CA PRO A 51 9.13 11.43 0.58
C PRO A 51 8.73 11.76 2.03
N GLU A 52 7.50 12.21 2.23
CA GLU A 52 7.00 12.54 3.57
C GLU A 52 6.50 11.29 4.33
N PRO A 53 6.68 11.22 5.66
CA PRO A 53 6.11 10.18 6.50
C PRO A 53 4.59 10.38 6.69
N ALA A 54 3.94 9.44 7.38
CA ALA A 54 2.51 9.57 7.68
C ALA A 54 2.22 10.78 8.57
N LEU A 55 1.28 11.61 8.13
CA LEU A 55 0.86 12.85 8.75
C LEU A 55 -0.27 12.61 9.77
N GLY A 56 -0.19 13.27 10.93
CA GLY A 56 -1.25 13.24 11.94
C GLY A 56 -1.23 12.01 12.85
N ILE A 57 -0.06 11.39 13.08
CA ILE A 57 0.05 10.20 13.94
C ILE A 57 -0.45 10.44 15.38
N ASN A 58 -0.52 11.69 15.83
CA ASN A 58 -1.01 12.10 17.13
C ASN A 58 -2.55 12.02 17.28
N PHE A 59 -3.34 12.10 16.19
CA PHE A 59 -4.81 12.09 16.29
C PHE A 59 -5.38 10.72 16.66
N ALA A 60 -4.79 9.65 16.14
CA ALA A 60 -5.26 8.29 16.41
C ALA A 60 -4.92 7.82 17.84
N ARG A 61 -3.90 8.43 18.49
CA ARG A 61 -3.30 7.96 19.75
C ARG A 61 -4.33 7.71 20.85
N ASP A 62 -5.14 8.72 21.16
CA ASP A 62 -6.08 8.68 22.29
C ASP A 62 -7.39 7.93 21.96
N GLY A 63 -7.59 7.56 20.69
CA GLY A 63 -8.74 6.80 20.21
C GLY A 63 -8.56 5.28 20.18
N MET A 64 -7.38 4.75 20.54
CA MET A 64 -7.07 3.32 20.43
C MET A 64 -6.12 2.84 21.55
N GLN A 65 -5.89 1.52 21.63
CA GLN A 65 -4.91 0.99 22.60
C GLN A 65 -3.49 1.37 22.16
N GLU A 66 -2.63 1.74 23.11
CA GLU A 66 -1.24 2.15 22.87
C GLU A 66 -0.47 1.16 21.97
N LYS A 67 -0.59 -0.15 22.22
CA LYS A 67 0.04 -1.20 21.40
C LYS A 67 -0.41 -1.18 19.93
N ASP A 68 -1.68 -0.84 19.68
CA ASP A 68 -2.30 -0.83 18.35
C ASP A 68 -1.94 0.47 17.63
N TRP A 69 -1.81 1.59 18.37
CA TRP A 69 -1.24 2.85 17.89
C TRP A 69 0.23 2.71 17.50
N LEU A 70 1.08 2.17 18.39
CA LEU A 70 2.50 1.90 18.09
C LEU A 70 2.65 0.97 16.88
N SER A 71 1.76 -0.03 16.75
CA SER A 71 1.70 -0.92 15.58
C SER A 71 1.33 -0.18 14.28
N MET A 72 0.37 0.76 14.34
CA MET A 72 0.00 1.62 13.21
C MET A 72 1.17 2.51 12.79
N VAL A 73 1.79 3.21 13.74
CA VAL A 73 2.97 4.06 13.50
C VAL A 73 4.10 3.24 12.88
N ALA A 74 4.39 2.04 13.41
CA ALA A 74 5.41 1.15 12.87
C ALA A 74 5.20 0.81 11.39
N VAL A 75 3.98 0.40 10.99
CA VAL A 75 3.66 0.07 9.58
C VAL A 75 3.86 1.28 8.66
N HIS A 76 3.48 2.48 9.11
CA HIS A 76 3.70 3.70 8.34
C HIS A 76 5.19 4.08 8.25
N SER A 77 5.97 3.88 9.31
CA SER A 77 7.43 4.07 9.30
C SER A 77 8.13 3.07 8.37
N ASP A 78 7.72 1.80 8.35
CA ASP A 78 8.24 0.78 7.43
C ASP A 78 8.01 1.18 5.96
N ALA A 79 6.81 1.62 5.61
CA ALA A 79 6.48 2.09 4.27
C ALA A 79 7.27 3.37 3.88
N TRP A 80 7.43 4.30 4.81
CA TRP A 80 8.19 5.52 4.60
C TRP A 80 9.68 5.25 4.35
N LEU A 81 10.31 4.40 5.17
CA LEU A 81 11.72 4.03 4.99
C LEU A 81 11.98 3.34 3.64
N LEU A 82 11.06 2.48 3.19
CA LEU A 82 11.14 1.87 1.86
C LEU A 82 11.05 2.93 0.75
N SER A 83 10.15 3.91 0.90
CA SER A 83 10.01 5.03 -0.04
C SER A 83 11.28 5.88 -0.12
N VAL A 84 11.85 6.29 1.03
CA VAL A 84 13.10 7.06 1.11
C VAL A 84 14.28 6.28 0.49
N ALA A 85 14.40 4.98 0.78
CA ALA A 85 15.47 4.14 0.22
C ALA A 85 15.39 4.05 -1.32
N PHE A 86 14.20 3.89 -1.88
CA PHE A 86 14.00 3.81 -3.33
C PHE A 86 14.06 5.17 -4.03
N TYR A 87 13.68 6.26 -3.35
CA TYR A 87 13.93 7.63 -3.81
C TYR A 87 15.43 7.88 -4.03
N PHE A 88 16.27 7.57 -3.04
CA PHE A 88 17.72 7.66 -3.18
C PHE A 88 18.26 6.69 -4.24
N GLY A 89 17.73 5.47 -4.32
CA GLY A 89 18.06 4.53 -5.40
C GLY A 89 17.84 5.14 -6.79
N ALA A 90 16.71 5.79 -7.02
CA ALA A 90 16.44 6.50 -8.27
C ALA A 90 17.40 7.69 -8.48
N ARG A 91 17.64 8.52 -7.45
CA ARG A 91 18.56 9.68 -7.52
C ARG A 91 20.03 9.27 -7.78
N PHE A 92 20.44 8.07 -7.38
CA PHE A 92 21.75 7.49 -7.66
C PHE A 92 21.80 6.62 -8.93
N GLY A 93 20.71 6.53 -9.70
CA GLY A 93 20.68 5.82 -10.98
C GLY A 93 20.62 4.28 -10.88
N PHE A 94 20.09 3.72 -9.79
CA PHE A 94 20.01 2.27 -9.57
C PHE A 94 19.24 1.55 -10.67
N ASP A 95 19.87 0.55 -11.28
CA ASP A 95 19.25 -0.29 -12.30
C ASP A 95 18.28 -1.33 -11.69
N LYS A 96 17.76 -2.24 -12.51
CA LYS A 96 16.87 -3.33 -12.06
C LYS A 96 17.55 -4.26 -11.05
N SER A 97 18.85 -4.50 -11.20
CA SER A 97 19.68 -5.37 -10.38
C SER A 97 19.99 -4.71 -9.03
N ASP A 98 20.35 -3.43 -9.03
CA ASP A 98 20.62 -2.64 -7.84
C ASP A 98 19.36 -2.50 -6.97
N ARG A 99 18.21 -2.18 -7.57
CA ARG A 99 16.92 -2.14 -6.86
C ARG A 99 16.56 -3.50 -6.24
N LYS A 100 16.81 -4.61 -6.94
CA LYS A 100 16.61 -5.96 -6.40
C LYS A 100 17.56 -6.26 -5.24
N ARG A 101 18.83 -5.83 -5.33
CA ARG A 101 19.82 -5.98 -4.26
C ARG A 101 19.46 -5.17 -3.02
N LEU A 102 19.04 -3.91 -3.21
CA LEU A 102 18.58 -3.02 -2.14
C LEU A 102 17.39 -3.63 -1.39
N PHE A 103 16.36 -4.08 -2.12
CA PHE A 103 15.19 -4.74 -1.52
C PHE A 103 15.56 -6.02 -0.76
N GLY A 104 16.48 -6.83 -1.32
CA GLY A 104 17.03 -7.99 -0.62
C GLY A 104 17.67 -7.61 0.72
N MET A 105 18.55 -6.61 0.73
CA MET A 105 19.23 -6.14 1.95
C MET A 105 18.26 -5.57 3.00
N ILE A 106 17.20 -4.89 2.59
CA ILE A 106 16.15 -4.39 3.50
C ILE A 106 15.39 -5.57 4.13
N ASN A 107 15.01 -6.58 3.34
CA ASN A 107 14.21 -7.72 3.79
C ASN A 107 14.97 -8.78 4.61
N GLU A 108 16.29 -8.68 4.77
CA GLU A 108 17.03 -9.51 5.74
C GLU A 108 16.86 -9.02 7.19
N LEU A 109 16.23 -7.85 7.38
CA LEU A 109 15.90 -7.29 8.68
C LEU A 109 14.42 -7.53 9.02
N PRO A 110 14.05 -7.67 10.30
CA PRO A 110 12.64 -7.59 10.71
C PRO A 110 12.11 -6.18 10.43
N THR A 111 10.84 -6.08 10.06
CA THR A 111 10.15 -4.79 9.96
C THR A 111 10.03 -4.14 11.35
N ILE A 112 9.87 -2.82 11.42
CA ILE A 112 9.58 -2.12 12.67
C ILE A 112 8.29 -2.69 13.28
N PHE A 113 7.29 -3.01 12.45
CA PHE A 113 6.07 -3.69 12.89
C PHE A 113 6.33 -5.09 13.49
N ASP A 114 7.22 -5.91 12.91
CA ASP A 114 7.57 -7.24 13.47
C ASP A 114 8.24 -7.11 14.85
N VAL A 115 9.04 -6.06 15.05
CA VAL A 115 9.69 -5.73 16.32
C VAL A 115 8.65 -5.29 17.35
N VAL A 116 7.86 -4.25 17.03
CA VAL A 116 6.84 -3.69 17.94
C VAL A 116 5.77 -4.71 18.32
N SER A 117 5.34 -5.54 17.36
CA SER A 117 4.34 -6.58 17.61
C SER A 117 4.90 -7.89 18.19
N GLY A 118 6.22 -7.98 18.43
CA GLY A 118 6.87 -9.16 19.01
C GLY A 118 6.83 -10.42 18.11
N LYS A 119 6.68 -10.26 16.80
CA LYS A 119 6.52 -11.35 15.82
C LYS A 119 7.83 -11.81 15.18
N SER A 120 8.95 -11.19 15.53
CA SER A 120 10.28 -11.43 14.96
C SER A 120 10.77 -12.87 15.13
N LYS A 121 10.50 -13.70 14.11
CA LYS A 121 11.10 -15.04 13.97
C LYS A 121 12.57 -14.89 13.59
N THR A 122 13.46 -15.06 14.56
CA THR A 122 14.90 -15.16 14.33
C THR A 122 15.23 -16.35 13.42
N LYS A 123 15.49 -16.09 12.13
CA LYS A 123 16.06 -17.09 11.22
C LYS A 123 17.52 -17.31 11.59
N ALA A 124 17.80 -18.41 12.28
CA ALA A 124 19.17 -18.89 12.46
C ALA A 124 19.80 -19.23 11.09
N PRO A 125 21.09 -18.95 10.86
CA PRO A 125 21.75 -19.27 9.60
C PRO A 125 21.88 -20.79 9.42
N THR A 126 21.24 -21.34 8.38
CA THR A 126 21.30 -22.77 8.04
C THR A 126 22.61 -23.14 7.36
N ASN A 127 23.63 -23.46 8.17
CA ASN A 127 24.93 -23.92 7.70
C ASN A 127 24.88 -25.42 7.29
N ASN A 128 24.42 -25.72 6.08
CA ASN A 128 24.34 -27.08 5.56
C ASN A 128 25.52 -27.43 4.64
N ASN A 129 26.57 -28.01 5.25
CA ASN A 129 27.64 -28.70 4.52
C ASN A 129 27.08 -29.93 3.80
N HIS A 130 27.19 -29.94 2.47
CA HIS A 130 26.80 -31.10 1.65
C HIS A 130 28.00 -32.06 1.47
N SER A 131 27.91 -33.28 2.00
CA SER A 131 28.81 -34.37 1.61
C SER A 131 28.15 -35.75 1.55
N ASN A 132 27.94 -36.17 0.29
CA ASN A 132 28.15 -37.51 -0.25
C ASN A 132 27.11 -38.67 -0.08
N SER A 133 27.07 -39.46 -1.16
CA SER A 133 26.81 -40.91 -1.27
C SER A 133 25.40 -41.51 -1.04
N LYS A 134 24.68 -41.65 -2.17
CA LYS A 134 24.00 -42.86 -2.68
C LYS A 134 23.50 -43.92 -1.68
N SER A 135 22.20 -44.23 -1.79
CA SER A 135 21.69 -45.61 -1.84
C SER A 135 20.40 -45.66 -2.68
N LYS A 136 20.10 -46.82 -3.28
CA LYS A 136 19.11 -46.98 -4.37
C LYS A 136 18.28 -48.24 -4.15
N SER A 137 16.95 -48.14 -4.08
CA SER A 137 16.03 -49.25 -4.36
C SER A 137 14.67 -48.76 -4.85
N ASN A 138 14.06 -49.51 -5.76
CA ASN A 138 12.75 -49.24 -6.35
C ASN A 138 11.62 -49.84 -5.49
N ASN A 139 10.45 -49.20 -5.44
CA ASN A 139 9.24 -49.91 -5.90
C ASN A 139 8.07 -49.01 -6.33
N LYS A 140 7.22 -49.60 -7.17
CA LYS A 140 6.07 -49.08 -7.94
C LYS A 140 5.11 -48.09 -7.26
N MET A 141 4.63 -47.16 -8.08
CA MET A 141 3.48 -46.26 -7.89
C MET A 141 2.16 -46.89 -8.35
N PRO A 142 0.99 -46.35 -7.91
CA PRO A 142 -0.08 -46.05 -8.87
C PRO A 142 -0.66 -44.62 -8.72
N LYS A 143 -1.02 -44.01 -9.86
CA LYS A 143 -1.80 -42.76 -9.95
C LYS A 143 -3.30 -43.04 -9.77
N PRO A 144 -4.08 -42.13 -9.17
CA PRO A 144 -5.50 -42.00 -9.45
C PRO A 144 -5.73 -41.13 -10.70
N GLN A 145 -6.59 -41.59 -11.61
CA GLN A 145 -7.24 -40.80 -12.65
C GLN A 145 -8.71 -40.62 -12.24
N LEU A 146 -9.31 -39.47 -12.52
CA LEU A 146 -10.76 -39.31 -12.54
C LEU A 146 -11.19 -38.98 -13.98
N LYS A 147 -12.39 -39.45 -14.34
CA LYS A 147 -12.90 -39.54 -15.71
C LYS A 147 -13.87 -38.40 -16.04
N GLU A 148 -13.96 -38.11 -17.33
CA GLU A 148 -15.02 -37.34 -17.97
C GLU A 148 -16.32 -38.17 -18.08
N GLU A 149 -17.47 -37.49 -18.09
CA GLU A 149 -18.73 -37.95 -18.70
C GLU A 149 -19.39 -36.75 -19.41
N ASP A 150 -20.01 -37.01 -20.57
CA ASP A 150 -20.37 -36.03 -21.60
C ASP A 150 -21.68 -35.26 -21.36
N HIS A 151 -21.87 -34.15 -22.08
CA HIS A 151 -23.16 -33.83 -22.72
C HIS A 151 -23.00 -32.98 -23.99
N GLU A 152 -23.80 -33.33 -25.00
CA GLU A 152 -23.66 -32.97 -26.43
C GLU A 152 -24.42 -31.70 -26.87
N ASP A 153 -24.27 -31.36 -28.17
CA ASP A 153 -24.90 -30.31 -29.00
C ASP A 153 -24.50 -28.83 -28.70
N GLU A 154 -24.26 -27.94 -29.69
CA GLU A 154 -24.08 -28.07 -31.15
C GLU A 154 -23.37 -26.80 -31.73
N ALA A 155 -22.82 -26.87 -32.95
CA ALA A 155 -22.30 -25.73 -33.71
C ALA A 155 -23.29 -25.25 -34.81
N PRO A 156 -23.06 -24.08 -35.42
CA PRO A 156 -22.77 -24.16 -36.86
C PRO A 156 -21.64 -23.24 -37.37
N ASP A 157 -21.08 -23.68 -38.49
CA ASP A 157 -19.95 -23.15 -39.26
C ASP A 157 -20.28 -21.91 -40.12
N ALA A 158 -19.28 -21.05 -40.37
CA ALA A 158 -18.92 -20.53 -41.71
C ALA A 158 -17.85 -19.40 -41.66
N GLY A 159 -16.73 -19.56 -42.39
CA GLY A 159 -16.02 -18.42 -43.02
C GLY A 159 -14.50 -18.28 -42.75
N GLU A 160 -13.69 -18.68 -43.73
CA GLU A 160 -12.24 -18.38 -43.79
C GLU A 160 -11.94 -17.00 -44.42
N ASP A 161 -10.93 -16.27 -43.93
CA ASP A 161 -9.74 -15.80 -44.70
C ASP A 161 -8.78 -14.91 -43.86
N GLY A 162 -7.47 -14.97 -44.15
CA GLY A 162 -6.68 -13.73 -44.30
C GLY A 162 -6.05 -12.99 -43.09
N GLY A 163 -5.04 -13.58 -42.44
CA GLY A 163 -3.73 -12.92 -42.23
C GLY A 163 -3.50 -11.78 -41.20
N GLY A 164 -2.52 -12.00 -40.30
CA GLY A 164 -1.48 -10.98 -40.02
C GLY A 164 -1.37 -10.35 -38.61
N ALA A 165 -0.14 -10.42 -38.07
CA ALA A 165 0.49 -9.52 -37.09
C ALA A 165 0.12 -9.54 -35.58
N ALA A 166 1.11 -9.97 -34.80
CA ALA A 166 1.61 -9.38 -33.53
C ALA A 166 0.65 -8.79 -32.47
N GLY A 167 0.67 -9.35 -31.26
CA GLY A 167 0.02 -8.73 -30.09
C GLY A 167 -0.03 -9.59 -28.81
N GLY A 168 1.07 -10.22 -28.42
CA GLY A 168 1.12 -10.94 -27.13
C GLY A 168 1.24 -9.97 -25.95
N GLY A 169 0.25 -9.98 -25.04
CA GLY A 169 0.25 -9.06 -23.90
C GLY A 169 -0.98 -9.20 -22.99
N GLY A 170 -1.14 -10.36 -22.34
CA GLY A 170 -2.09 -10.50 -21.24
C GLY A 170 -1.53 -9.90 -19.94
N GLY A 171 -2.38 -9.22 -19.17
CA GLY A 171 -2.07 -8.76 -17.81
C GLY A 171 -2.05 -7.24 -17.63
N GLY A 172 -3.23 -6.63 -17.51
CA GLY A 172 -3.44 -5.48 -16.62
C GLY A 172 -4.14 -6.02 -15.38
N GLU A 173 -3.45 -6.08 -14.24
CA GLU A 173 -3.46 -5.02 -13.22
C GLU A 173 -4.82 -4.93 -12.53
N GLU A 174 -4.96 -5.65 -11.41
CA GLU A 174 -6.02 -5.45 -10.41
C GLU A 174 -5.77 -4.13 -9.65
N HIS A 175 -5.76 -3.01 -10.38
CA HIS A 175 -5.86 -1.70 -9.77
C HIS A 175 -7.34 -1.52 -9.39
N GLY A 176 -7.65 -1.53 -8.09
CA GLY A 176 -9.03 -1.54 -7.61
C GLY A 176 -9.89 -0.43 -8.22
N ASP A 177 -10.80 -0.82 -9.11
CA ASP A 177 -11.63 0.08 -9.93
C ASP A 177 -12.44 1.04 -9.06
N THR A 178 -11.94 2.28 -8.93
CA THR A 178 -12.63 3.31 -8.15
C THR A 178 -13.71 3.92 -9.04
N LEU A 179 -14.88 3.29 -9.06
CA LEU A 179 -15.99 3.67 -9.91
C LEU A 179 -16.66 4.97 -9.46
N CYS A 180 -17.00 5.83 -10.41
CA CYS A 180 -17.73 7.07 -10.16
C CYS A 180 -19.13 6.76 -9.61
N GLY A 181 -19.43 7.27 -8.41
CA GLY A 181 -20.71 7.05 -7.72
C GLY A 181 -21.96 7.63 -8.42
N ALA A 182 -21.81 8.24 -9.59
CA ALA A 182 -22.91 8.77 -10.41
C ALA A 182 -23.03 8.14 -11.82
N CYS A 183 -21.95 7.66 -12.44
CA CYS A 183 -22.00 7.03 -13.77
C CYS A 183 -21.50 5.57 -13.81
N GLY A 184 -20.78 5.10 -12.78
CA GLY A 184 -20.24 3.74 -12.73
C GLY A 184 -18.96 3.54 -13.55
N ASP A 185 -18.47 4.55 -14.27
CA ASP A 185 -17.21 4.48 -15.02
C ASP A 185 -15.98 4.60 -14.11
N ASN A 186 -14.85 4.04 -14.58
CA ASN A 186 -13.56 4.03 -13.89
C ASN A 186 -12.74 5.32 -14.13
N TYR A 187 -11.59 5.45 -13.47
CA TYR A 187 -10.64 6.55 -13.66
C TYR A 187 -10.13 6.66 -15.11
N GLY A 188 -10.57 7.68 -15.82
CA GLY A 188 -9.93 8.15 -17.06
C GLY A 188 -8.67 8.96 -16.77
N GLN A 189 -7.68 8.86 -17.66
CA GLN A 189 -6.50 9.74 -17.65
C GLN A 189 -6.98 11.20 -17.87
N ASP A 190 -6.55 12.11 -17.00
CA ASP A 190 -6.90 13.55 -16.98
C ASP A 190 -8.34 13.95 -16.59
N GLU A 191 -9.13 13.09 -15.95
CA GLU A 191 -10.43 13.51 -15.40
C GLU A 191 -10.34 14.12 -13.98
N PHE A 192 -11.09 15.18 -13.72
CA PHE A 192 -11.22 15.78 -12.38
C PHE A 192 -12.27 15.04 -11.54
N TRP A 193 -11.91 14.69 -10.30
CA TRP A 193 -12.75 13.98 -9.34
C TRP A 193 -12.91 14.73 -8.02
N ILE A 194 -14.02 14.48 -7.33
CA ILE A 194 -14.32 15.01 -5.99
C ILE A 194 -14.97 13.94 -5.10
N GLY A 195 -14.50 13.82 -3.86
CA GLY A 195 -15.01 12.89 -2.84
C GLY A 195 -16.08 13.53 -1.97
N CYS A 196 -17.11 12.77 -1.58
CA CYS A 196 -18.22 13.24 -0.75
C CYS A 196 -18.01 12.95 0.75
N ASP A 197 -17.99 13.99 1.59
CA ASP A 197 -17.78 13.86 3.05
C ASP A 197 -18.90 13.12 3.80
N MET A 198 -20.04 12.84 3.14
CA MET A 198 -21.20 12.18 3.75
C MET A 198 -21.33 10.69 3.43
N CYS A 199 -20.69 10.21 2.36
CA CYS A 199 -20.80 8.82 1.92
C CYS A 199 -19.51 8.23 1.35
N GLU A 200 -18.41 9.00 1.41
CA GLU A 200 -17.04 8.59 1.05
C GLU A 200 -16.85 8.13 -0.41
N LYS A 201 -17.90 8.25 -1.23
CA LYS A 201 -17.86 7.95 -2.67
C LYS A 201 -17.19 9.07 -3.45
N TRP A 202 -16.47 8.66 -4.49
CA TRP A 202 -15.81 9.50 -5.47
C TRP A 202 -16.69 9.74 -6.70
N PHE A 203 -16.62 10.95 -7.27
CA PHE A 203 -17.40 11.35 -8.43
C PHE A 203 -16.57 12.15 -9.41
N HIS A 204 -16.70 11.90 -10.72
CA HIS A 204 -16.23 12.85 -11.73
C HIS A 204 -16.92 14.22 -11.51
N GLY A 205 -16.16 15.31 -11.49
CA GLY A 205 -16.70 16.66 -11.34
C GLY A 205 -17.76 17.01 -12.39
N LYS A 206 -17.61 16.48 -13.62
CA LYS A 206 -18.62 16.58 -14.70
C LYS A 206 -19.97 15.96 -14.32
N CYS A 207 -19.95 14.79 -13.67
CA CYS A 207 -21.16 14.05 -13.26
C CYS A 207 -21.92 14.75 -12.13
N VAL A 208 -21.22 15.52 -11.29
CA VAL A 208 -21.82 16.26 -10.16
C VAL A 208 -21.82 17.78 -10.31
N LYS A 209 -21.49 18.29 -11.51
CA LYS A 209 -21.51 19.72 -11.86
C LYS A 209 -20.61 20.59 -10.95
N ILE A 210 -19.44 20.07 -10.62
CA ILE A 210 -18.36 20.80 -9.91
C ILE A 210 -17.15 20.89 -10.84
N THR A 211 -16.63 22.11 -11.01
CA THR A 211 -15.37 22.37 -11.72
C THR A 211 -14.20 22.43 -10.71
N PRO A 212 -12.93 22.21 -11.14
CA PRO A 212 -11.77 22.34 -10.25
C PRO A 212 -11.73 23.67 -9.48
N ALA A 213 -11.87 24.79 -10.18
CA ALA A 213 -11.90 26.14 -9.58
C ALA A 213 -13.06 26.35 -8.57
N LYS A 214 -14.17 25.61 -8.72
CA LYS A 214 -15.25 25.61 -7.71
C LYS A 214 -14.88 24.75 -6.50
N ALA A 215 -14.19 23.63 -6.71
CA ALA A 215 -13.77 22.72 -5.64
C ALA A 215 -12.72 23.33 -4.70
N GLU A 216 -11.81 24.17 -5.21
CA GLU A 216 -10.85 24.97 -4.42
C GLU A 216 -11.50 25.74 -3.26
N HIS A 217 -12.78 26.11 -3.41
CA HIS A 217 -13.54 26.91 -2.45
C HIS A 217 -14.52 26.09 -1.60
N ILE A 218 -14.58 24.76 -1.79
CA ILE A 218 -15.49 23.86 -1.06
C ILE A 218 -14.74 23.22 0.12
N LYS A 219 -15.05 23.64 1.34
CA LYS A 219 -14.50 23.04 2.57
C LYS A 219 -15.12 21.67 2.92
N GLN A 220 -16.36 21.43 2.51
CA GLN A 220 -17.07 20.17 2.66
C GLN A 220 -18.01 19.99 1.46
N TYR A 221 -17.81 18.91 0.71
CA TYR A 221 -18.60 18.54 -0.45
C TYR A 221 -19.64 17.47 -0.09
N LYS A 222 -20.92 17.76 -0.38
CA LYS A 222 -22.00 16.79 -0.31
C LYS A 222 -22.48 16.47 -1.73
N CYS A 223 -22.49 15.20 -2.10
CA CYS A 223 -22.97 14.77 -3.42
C CYS A 223 -24.50 14.97 -3.55
N PRO A 224 -25.05 15.02 -4.76
CA PRO A 224 -26.49 15.24 -4.98
C PRO A 224 -27.39 14.28 -4.20
N SER A 225 -26.99 13.00 -4.10
CA SER A 225 -27.71 11.99 -3.31
C SER A 225 -27.75 12.34 -1.82
N CYS A 226 -26.62 12.76 -1.23
CA CYS A 226 -26.54 13.15 0.18
C CYS A 226 -27.17 14.53 0.46
N MET A 227 -27.26 15.42 -0.54
CA MET A 227 -28.03 16.67 -0.42
C MET A 227 -29.55 16.43 -0.45
N GLY A 228 -30.01 15.46 -1.25
CA GLY A 228 -31.42 15.08 -1.35
C GLY A 228 -31.93 14.16 -0.23
N ALA A 229 -31.04 13.39 0.42
CA ALA A 229 -31.40 12.39 1.43
C ALA A 229 -32.00 12.94 2.74
N ASN A 230 -32.14 14.26 2.89
CA ASN A 230 -32.74 14.89 4.09
C ASN A 230 -34.29 14.83 4.11
N GLY A 231 -34.88 13.85 3.42
CA GLY A 231 -36.31 13.63 3.29
C GLY A 231 -36.65 12.28 2.65
N GLY A 232 -36.49 11.18 3.41
CA GLY A 232 -36.78 9.84 2.91
C GLY A 232 -36.41 8.74 3.91
N GLY A 233 -37.15 8.65 5.01
CA GLY A 233 -37.07 7.49 5.91
C GLY A 233 -37.66 6.23 5.26
N SER A 234 -37.17 5.07 5.67
CA SER A 234 -37.64 3.77 5.20
C SER A 234 -39.15 3.59 5.37
N GLY A 235 -39.80 3.05 4.33
CA GLY A 235 -41.22 2.66 4.31
C GLY A 235 -41.50 1.78 3.09
#